data_AF-A0A3M1Q2S9-F1
#
_entry.id   AF-A0A3M1Q2S9-F1
#
_cell.length_a   1.000
_cell.length_b   1.000
_cell.length_c   1.000
_cell.angle_alpha   90.00
_cell.angle_beta   90.00
_cell.angle_gamma   90.00
#
_symmetry.space_group_name_H-M   'P 1'
#
loop_
_entity.id
_entity.type
_entity.pdbx_description
1 polymer ?
#
loop_
_entity_poly.entity_id
_entity_poly.type
_entity_poly.pdbx_seq_one_letter_code
_entity_poly.pdbx_strand_id
1 'polypeptide(L)'
;QDERIGRSVGALYGVNTFGAAGGAMLAGFVLIPAFGLVTTTRLAAVANIAVGLIAAVWLRSATGAAAAPHARPSVARGGELTPNLRRGLMLVFAVSGFAAMVYQIMWTRTLVLSLGSSTYSFTCILAAFILGLALGALLIARFADRGANPVVWIAVVELLIGLSAVMVTPAYGLLPYVVSGLAREWGASAYEMLLAATFAIAIAVTLVPTLLMGALFPLVTRALSTSRDDAGSATGKAYGINTLGTITGAFLAGFVLIRSDVLGVRNSIVLASALNALAGFGLLYAMRTPKAAMRRLVPAGVVVLLVPIIGLGVGRWNPLALSSGAFQGKTPESFTDNMDIKYVGEGVDLSVIVARERGAENLLLTVNATVNASTTYHDMSTNILMSHLPLLLAPRQENVCIIGLGCGVTLGSAAQHPGVQRVDCVEISDAVIRG
;
A
#
# COMPACT_ATOMS: atom_id res chain seq x y z
N GLN A 1 -17.78 19.61 -31.44
CA GLN A 1 -17.73 19.60 -29.96
C GLN A 1 -16.43 18.92 -29.55
N ASP A 2 -15.47 19.69 -29.04
CA ASP A 2 -14.10 19.22 -28.77
C ASP A 2 -14.06 17.89 -28.00
N GLU A 3 -13.23 16.97 -28.50
CA GLU A 3 -12.99 15.64 -27.95
C GLU A 3 -12.24 15.72 -26.62
N ARG A 4 -12.99 15.96 -25.52
CA ARG A 4 -12.45 15.97 -24.15
C ARG A 4 -12.31 14.56 -23.57
N ILE A 5 -11.61 13.68 -24.28
CA ILE A 5 -11.44 12.26 -23.90
C ILE A 5 -10.72 12.17 -22.56
N GLY A 6 -9.64 12.95 -22.36
CA GLY A 6 -8.87 12.94 -21.12
C GLY A 6 -9.71 13.40 -19.93
N ARG A 7 -10.53 14.43 -20.10
CA ARG A 7 -11.46 14.90 -19.06
C ARG A 7 -12.52 13.86 -18.70
N SER A 8 -13.16 13.23 -19.69
CA SER A 8 -14.21 12.25 -19.44
C SER A 8 -13.67 10.99 -18.76
N VAL A 9 -12.55 10.44 -19.27
CA VAL A 9 -11.91 9.26 -18.66
C VAL A 9 -11.41 9.61 -17.25
N GLY A 10 -10.75 10.75 -17.08
CA GLY A 10 -10.24 11.19 -15.78
C GLY A 10 -11.34 11.42 -14.75
N ALA A 11 -12.47 12.00 -15.15
CA ALA A 11 -13.62 12.19 -14.26
C ALA A 11 -14.25 10.85 -13.86
N LEU A 12 -14.50 9.95 -14.82
CA LEU A 12 -15.09 8.63 -14.54
C LEU A 12 -14.19 7.79 -13.63
N TYR A 13 -12.89 7.70 -13.96
CA TYR A 13 -11.92 6.97 -13.17
C TYR A 13 -11.75 7.59 -11.77
N GLY A 14 -11.70 8.93 -11.68
CA GLY A 14 -11.59 9.65 -10.43
C GLY A 14 -12.79 9.45 -9.51
N VAL A 15 -14.02 9.52 -10.04
CA VAL A 15 -15.25 9.27 -9.27
C VAL A 15 -15.33 7.82 -8.80
N ASN A 16 -15.00 6.86 -9.66
CA ASN A 16 -14.95 5.44 -9.28
C ASN A 16 -13.93 5.19 -8.16
N THR A 17 -12.74 5.77 -8.28
CA THR A 17 -11.67 5.63 -7.28
C THR A 17 -12.03 6.33 -5.98
N PHE A 18 -12.68 7.50 -6.03
CA PHE A 18 -13.19 8.19 -4.85
C PHE A 18 -14.27 7.36 -4.14
N GLY A 19 -15.18 6.75 -4.90
CA GLY A 19 -16.16 5.79 -4.39
C GLY A 19 -15.50 4.58 -3.74
N ALA A 20 -14.37 4.10 -4.28
CA ALA A 20 -13.60 3.01 -3.69
C ALA A 20 -12.98 3.40 -2.33
N ALA A 21 -12.49 4.64 -2.17
CA ALA A 21 -12.02 5.15 -0.88
C ALA A 21 -13.16 5.22 0.15
N GLY A 22 -14.31 5.78 -0.24
CA GLY A 22 -15.51 5.81 0.61
C GLY A 22 -16.02 4.42 0.96
N GLY A 23 -16.01 3.49 0.01
CA GLY A 23 -16.38 2.09 0.21
C GLY A 23 -15.44 1.36 1.17
N ALA A 24 -14.12 1.61 1.08
CA ALA A 24 -13.14 1.05 2.02
C ALA A 24 -13.38 1.56 3.45
N MET A 25 -13.64 2.86 3.62
CA MET A 25 -13.98 3.43 4.93
C MET A 25 -15.29 2.86 5.47
N LEU A 26 -16.35 2.81 4.64
CA LEU A 26 -17.64 2.24 5.03
C LEU A 26 -17.50 0.76 5.44
N ALA A 27 -16.72 -0.01 4.68
CA ALA A 27 -16.47 -1.41 5.01
C ALA A 27 -15.72 -1.57 6.34
N GLY A 28 -14.60 -0.87 6.52
CA GLY A 28 -13.75 -1.01 7.70
C GLY A 28 -14.35 -0.47 8.99
N PHE A 29 -15.10 0.64 8.93
CA PHE A 29 -15.65 1.31 10.11
C PHE A 29 -17.09 0.93 10.45
N VAL A 30 -17.88 0.49 9.47
CA VAL A 30 -19.32 0.27 9.67
C VAL A 30 -19.71 -1.17 9.37
N LEU A 31 -19.45 -1.67 8.15
CA LEU A 31 -20.00 -2.95 7.72
C LEU A 31 -19.33 -4.15 8.41
N ILE A 32 -18.00 -4.16 8.50
CA ILE A 32 -17.27 -5.26 9.14
C ILE A 32 -17.60 -5.34 10.64
N PRO A 33 -17.56 -4.23 11.41
CA PRO A 33 -17.98 -4.27 12.82
C PRO A 33 -19.45 -4.68 13.02
N ALA A 34 -20.36 -4.23 12.15
CA ALA A 34 -21.80 -4.49 12.32
C ALA A 34 -22.24 -5.88 11.85
N PHE A 35 -21.69 -6.38 10.74
CA PHE A 35 -22.18 -7.58 10.06
C PHE A 35 -21.14 -8.70 9.94
N GLY A 36 -19.89 -8.42 10.33
CA GLY A 36 -18.76 -9.32 10.14
C GLY A 36 -18.22 -9.32 8.71
N LEU A 37 -17.05 -9.94 8.55
CA LEU A 37 -16.31 -9.96 7.29
C LEU A 37 -17.09 -10.66 6.16
N VAL A 38 -17.58 -11.89 6.40
CA VAL A 38 -18.25 -12.71 5.38
C VAL A 38 -19.51 -12.03 4.85
N THR A 39 -20.35 -11.49 5.73
CA THR A 39 -21.58 -10.80 5.34
C THR A 39 -21.28 -9.52 4.56
N THR A 40 -20.29 -8.74 5.00
CA THR A 40 -19.83 -7.55 4.29
C THR A 40 -19.37 -7.88 2.87
N THR A 41 -18.59 -8.95 2.69
CA THR A 41 -18.16 -9.41 1.36
C THR A 41 -19.34 -9.84 0.48
N ARG A 42 -20.32 -10.55 1.05
CA ARG A 42 -21.54 -10.94 0.32
C ARG A 42 -22.36 -9.73 -0.11
N LEU A 43 -22.54 -8.74 0.77
CA LEU A 43 -23.22 -7.47 0.45
C LEU A 43 -22.51 -6.74 -0.68
N ALA A 44 -21.18 -6.65 -0.66
CA ALA A 44 -20.39 -6.06 -1.72
C ALA A 44 -20.55 -6.80 -3.06
N ALA A 45 -20.60 -8.13 -3.05
CA ALA A 45 -20.85 -8.93 -4.25
C ALA A 45 -22.25 -8.67 -4.83
N VAL A 46 -23.29 -8.65 -4.00
CA VAL A 46 -24.67 -8.33 -4.42
C VAL A 46 -24.76 -6.92 -4.99
N ALA A 47 -24.11 -5.93 -4.36
CA ALA A 47 -24.08 -4.56 -4.86
C ALA A 47 -23.43 -4.48 -6.26
N ASN A 48 -22.31 -5.19 -6.48
CA ASN A 48 -21.67 -5.23 -7.81
C ASN A 48 -22.56 -5.88 -8.87
N ILE A 49 -23.26 -6.97 -8.55
CA ILE A 49 -24.22 -7.61 -9.46
C ILE A 49 -25.37 -6.64 -9.77
N ALA A 50 -25.91 -5.95 -8.76
CA ALA A 50 -26.98 -4.98 -8.95
C ALA A 50 -26.55 -3.81 -9.86
N VAL A 51 -25.35 -3.26 -9.66
CA VAL A 51 -24.79 -2.22 -10.55
C VAL A 51 -24.67 -2.73 -11.99
N GLY A 52 -24.18 -3.97 -12.18
CA GLY A 52 -24.10 -4.60 -13.50
C GLY A 52 -25.46 -4.77 -14.17
N LEU A 53 -26.48 -5.21 -13.42
CA LEU A 53 -27.85 -5.37 -13.92
C LEU A 53 -28.48 -4.02 -14.28
N ILE A 54 -28.34 -3.01 -13.42
CA ILE A 54 -28.84 -1.65 -13.67
C ILE A 54 -28.19 -1.09 -14.95
N ALA A 55 -26.87 -1.24 -15.08
CA ALA A 55 -26.16 -0.81 -16.28
C ALA A 55 -26.65 -1.54 -17.53
N ALA A 56 -26.88 -2.86 -17.47
CA ALA A 56 -27.37 -3.65 -18.60
C ALA A 56 -28.80 -3.25 -19.02
N VAL A 57 -29.69 -3.01 -18.07
CA VAL A 57 -31.07 -2.53 -18.34
C VAL A 57 -31.02 -1.13 -18.95
N TRP A 58 -30.22 -0.23 -18.38
CA TRP A 58 -30.11 1.14 -18.88
C TRP A 58 -29.52 1.18 -20.29
N LEU A 59 -28.51 0.35 -20.58
CA LEU A 59 -27.92 0.24 -21.91
C LEU A 59 -28.94 -0.25 -22.94
N ARG A 60 -29.78 -1.24 -22.58
CA ARG A 60 -30.87 -1.73 -23.45
C ARG A 60 -31.86 -0.61 -23.80
N SER A 61 -32.24 0.20 -22.82
CA SER A 61 -33.11 1.36 -23.03
C SER A 61 -32.45 2.47 -23.87
N ALA A 62 -31.14 2.65 -23.75
CA ALA A 62 -30.38 3.63 -24.53
C ALA A 62 -30.11 3.17 -25.97
N THR A 63 -29.92 1.87 -26.20
CA THR A 63 -29.71 1.28 -27.55
C THR A 63 -30.95 1.29 -28.44
N GLY A 64 -32.14 1.58 -27.89
CA GLY A 64 -33.36 1.81 -28.67
C GLY A 64 -33.31 3.09 -29.54
N ALA A 65 -32.40 4.01 -29.24
CA ALA A 65 -32.04 5.10 -30.13
C ALA A 65 -30.83 4.65 -30.97
N ALA A 66 -31.11 4.06 -32.13
CA ALA A 66 -30.11 3.53 -33.05
C ALA A 66 -28.92 4.49 -33.20
N ALA A 67 -27.74 4.03 -32.77
CA ALA A 67 -26.49 4.68 -33.10
C ALA A 67 -26.33 4.60 -34.62
N ALA A 68 -26.71 5.67 -35.31
CA ALA A 68 -26.35 5.86 -36.71
C ALA A 68 -24.82 5.63 -36.81
N PRO A 69 -24.33 4.88 -37.82
CA PRO A 69 -22.91 4.70 -38.03
C PRO A 69 -22.32 6.11 -38.21
N HIS A 70 -21.68 6.62 -37.17
CA HIS A 70 -20.99 7.89 -37.26
C HIS A 70 -19.84 7.63 -38.23
N ALA A 71 -19.97 8.17 -39.44
CA ALA A 71 -18.92 8.12 -40.44
C ALA A 71 -17.63 8.57 -39.76
N ARG A 72 -16.62 7.69 -39.73
CA ARG A 72 -15.30 7.96 -39.15
C ARG A 72 -14.85 9.35 -39.62
N PRO A 73 -14.89 10.38 -38.78
CA PRO A 73 -14.35 11.66 -39.18
C PRO A 73 -12.85 11.39 -39.29
N SER A 74 -12.32 11.47 -40.51
CA SER A 74 -10.88 11.53 -40.76
C SER A 74 -10.37 12.84 -40.16
N VAL A 75 -10.25 12.91 -38.84
CA VAL A 75 -9.61 14.04 -38.17
C VAL A 75 -8.12 13.88 -38.39
N ALA A 76 -7.58 14.75 -39.21
CA ALA A 76 -6.17 14.81 -39.52
C ALA A 76 -5.33 15.10 -38.25
N ARG A 77 -4.46 14.14 -37.92
CA ARG A 77 -3.09 14.27 -37.38
C ARG A 77 -2.90 15.14 -36.13
N GLY A 78 -3.25 14.57 -34.97
CA GLY A 78 -2.33 14.60 -33.81
C GLY A 78 -1.35 13.45 -33.99
N GLY A 79 -0.04 13.73 -34.13
CA GLY A 79 0.95 12.74 -34.59
C GLY A 79 0.82 11.37 -33.93
N GLU A 80 0.51 10.35 -34.73
CA GLU A 80 0.43 8.97 -34.24
C GLU A 80 1.71 8.60 -33.51
N LEU A 81 1.58 8.00 -32.33
CA LEU A 81 2.72 7.48 -31.60
C LEU A 81 3.44 6.46 -32.48
N THR A 82 4.75 6.62 -32.64
CA THR A 82 5.54 5.60 -33.33
C THR A 82 5.38 4.26 -32.60
N PRO A 83 5.42 3.11 -33.30
CA PRO A 83 5.22 1.80 -32.67
C PRO A 83 6.15 1.56 -31.47
N ASN A 84 7.39 2.04 -31.55
CA ASN A 84 8.38 1.94 -30.47
C ASN A 84 8.00 2.81 -29.26
N LEU A 85 7.55 4.05 -29.48
CA LEU A 85 7.12 4.92 -28.39
C LEU A 85 5.85 4.40 -27.71
N ARG A 86 4.93 3.81 -28.48
CA ARG A 86 3.74 3.15 -27.96
C ARG A 86 4.08 1.95 -27.07
N ARG A 87 5.01 1.09 -27.51
CA ARG A 87 5.51 -0.04 -26.70
C ARG A 87 6.23 0.46 -25.44
N GLY A 88 7.08 1.48 -25.59
CA GLY A 88 7.77 2.11 -24.47
C GLY A 88 6.78 2.68 -23.44
N LEU A 89 5.73 3.37 -23.89
CA LEU A 89 4.68 3.89 -23.02
C LEU A 89 3.93 2.77 -22.26
N MET A 90 3.60 1.67 -22.94
CA MET A 90 2.98 0.51 -22.30
C MET A 90 3.89 -0.12 -21.25
N LEU A 91 5.18 -0.26 -21.56
CA LEU A 91 6.17 -0.78 -20.61
C LEU A 91 6.31 0.14 -19.39
N VAL A 92 6.40 1.45 -19.60
CA VAL A 92 6.44 2.44 -18.51
C VAL A 92 5.19 2.32 -17.65
N PHE A 93 4.02 2.16 -18.25
CA PHE A 93 2.80 2.02 -17.46
C PHE A 93 2.73 0.71 -16.66
N ALA A 94 3.29 -0.39 -17.20
CA ALA A 94 3.48 -1.63 -16.44
C ALA A 94 4.43 -1.44 -15.25
N VAL A 95 5.57 -0.79 -15.47
CA VAL A 95 6.58 -0.48 -14.43
C VAL A 95 6.00 0.44 -13.37
N SER A 96 5.17 1.40 -13.77
CA SER A 96 4.49 2.30 -12.85
C SER A 96 3.47 1.58 -11.98
N GLY A 97 2.66 0.69 -12.56
CA GLY A 97 1.74 -0.19 -11.81
C GLY A 97 2.48 -1.13 -10.85
N PHE A 98 3.63 -1.67 -11.28
CA PHE A 98 4.52 -2.45 -10.42
C PHE A 98 4.99 -1.60 -9.22
N ALA A 99 5.58 -0.44 -9.48
CA ALA A 99 6.11 0.45 -8.46
C ALA A 99 5.02 0.94 -7.49
N ALA A 100 3.83 1.28 -7.99
CA ALA A 100 2.68 1.68 -7.19
C ALA A 100 2.33 0.62 -6.12
N MET A 101 2.32 -0.66 -6.50
CA MET A 101 2.07 -1.76 -5.56
C MET A 101 3.23 -2.01 -4.60
N VAL A 102 4.49 -1.84 -5.05
CA VAL A 102 5.63 -1.86 -4.11
C VAL A 102 5.48 -0.76 -3.07
N TYR A 103 5.20 0.49 -3.47
CA TYR A 103 5.00 1.58 -2.51
C TYR A 103 3.84 1.30 -1.55
N GLN A 104 2.69 0.86 -2.08
CA GLN A 104 1.52 0.60 -1.25
C GLN A 104 1.82 -0.43 -0.16
N ILE A 105 2.48 -1.54 -0.50
CA ILE A 105 2.82 -2.60 0.45
C ILE A 105 3.87 -2.12 1.45
N MET A 106 4.96 -1.52 0.97
CA MET A 106 6.07 -1.09 1.84
C MET A 106 5.66 0.05 2.78
N TRP A 107 4.90 1.03 2.29
CA TRP A 107 4.37 2.10 3.14
C TRP A 107 3.35 1.57 4.13
N THR A 108 2.45 0.67 3.73
CA THR A 108 1.49 0.07 4.67
C THR A 108 2.23 -0.66 5.80
N ARG A 109 3.28 -1.42 5.47
CA ARG A 109 4.13 -2.09 6.46
C ARG A 109 4.73 -1.10 7.46
N THR A 110 5.38 -0.04 6.97
CA THR A 110 6.03 0.95 7.84
C THR A 110 5.02 1.75 8.68
N LEU A 111 3.90 2.14 8.07
CA LEU A 111 2.83 2.89 8.72
C LEU A 111 2.19 2.06 9.83
N VAL A 112 1.90 0.79 9.59
CA VAL A 112 1.32 -0.12 10.62
C VAL A 112 2.25 -0.28 11.83
N LEU A 113 3.56 -0.39 11.63
CA LEU A 113 4.52 -0.49 12.75
C LEU A 113 4.51 0.77 13.63
N SER A 114 4.31 1.94 13.03
CA SER A 114 4.33 3.22 13.77
C SER A 114 2.96 3.60 14.34
N LEU A 115 1.88 3.36 13.60
CA LEU A 115 0.52 3.85 13.84
C LEU A 115 -0.41 2.79 14.44
N GLY A 116 0.06 1.55 14.57
CA GLY A 116 -0.67 0.44 15.14
C GLY A 116 -1.23 -0.53 14.10
N SER A 117 -1.31 -1.81 14.50
CA SER A 117 -1.72 -2.96 13.67
C SER A 117 -3.22 -3.28 13.75
N SER A 118 -4.07 -2.26 13.89
CA SER A 118 -5.52 -2.44 13.93
C SER A 118 -6.16 -2.46 12.53
N THR A 119 -7.31 -3.12 12.40
CA THR A 119 -8.13 -3.07 11.17
C THR A 119 -8.50 -1.64 10.79
N TYR A 120 -8.70 -0.76 11.78
CA TYR A 120 -9.00 0.66 11.55
C TYR A 120 -7.79 1.41 10.99
N SER A 121 -6.60 1.23 11.56
CA SER A 121 -5.35 1.84 11.07
C SER A 121 -5.07 1.40 9.62
N PHE A 122 -5.22 0.11 9.32
CA PHE A 122 -5.10 -0.41 7.96
C PHE A 122 -6.11 0.23 7.00
N THR A 123 -7.37 0.36 7.42
CA THR A 123 -8.44 1.01 6.64
C THR A 123 -8.09 2.47 6.32
N CYS A 124 -7.59 3.22 7.31
CA CYS A 124 -7.15 4.61 7.13
C CYS A 124 -5.99 4.72 6.13
N ILE A 125 -4.97 3.87 6.24
CA ILE A 125 -3.82 3.87 5.33
C ILE A 125 -4.26 3.58 3.89
N LEU A 126 -5.10 2.55 3.71
CA LEU A 126 -5.64 2.18 2.40
C LEU A 126 -6.51 3.31 1.81
N ALA A 127 -7.40 3.89 2.62
CA ALA A 127 -8.26 4.98 2.19
C ALA A 127 -7.44 6.22 1.79
N ALA A 128 -6.36 6.55 2.52
CA ALA A 128 -5.48 7.68 2.20
C ALA A 128 -4.81 7.50 0.84
N PHE A 129 -4.32 6.28 0.56
CA PHE A 129 -3.69 5.95 -0.72
C PHE A 129 -4.69 6.06 -1.89
N ILE A 130 -5.88 5.47 -1.76
CA ILE A 130 -6.92 5.51 -2.80
C ILE A 130 -7.45 6.93 -2.99
N LEU A 131 -7.61 7.71 -1.91
CA LEU A 131 -8.03 9.10 -1.97
C LEU A 131 -7.04 9.94 -2.78
N GLY A 132 -5.73 9.75 -2.56
CA GLY A 132 -4.69 10.41 -3.35
C GLY A 132 -4.79 10.07 -4.84
N LEU A 133 -4.96 8.79 -5.19
CA LEU A 133 -5.18 8.36 -6.58
C LEU A 133 -6.44 9.02 -7.20
N ALA A 134 -7.54 9.07 -6.46
CA ALA A 134 -8.79 9.67 -6.90
C ALA A 134 -8.63 11.17 -7.17
N LEU A 135 -8.02 11.90 -6.23
CA LEU A 135 -7.76 13.33 -6.37
C LEU A 135 -6.82 13.59 -7.55
N GLY A 136 -5.77 12.80 -7.71
CA GLY A 136 -4.85 12.86 -8.85
C GLY A 136 -5.55 12.76 -10.20
N ALA A 137 -6.42 11.75 -10.34
CA ALA A 137 -7.21 11.54 -11.54
C ALA A 137 -8.17 12.70 -11.85
N LEU A 138 -8.86 13.22 -10.82
CA LEU A 138 -9.80 14.34 -10.96
C LEU A 138 -9.09 15.66 -11.29
N LEU A 139 -7.93 15.91 -10.69
CA LEU A 139 -7.13 17.10 -10.94
C LEU A 139 -6.62 17.10 -12.39
N ILE A 140 -6.01 15.99 -12.83
CA ILE A 140 -5.46 15.92 -14.19
C ILE A 140 -6.56 15.96 -15.25
N ALA A 141 -7.79 15.51 -14.96
CA ALA A 141 -8.90 15.54 -15.91
C ALA A 141 -9.15 16.93 -16.52
N ARG A 142 -8.86 18.02 -15.78
CA ARG A 142 -9.03 19.40 -16.28
C ARG A 142 -7.89 19.88 -17.19
N PHE A 143 -6.76 19.18 -17.17
CA PHE A 143 -5.53 19.57 -17.86
C PHE A 143 -5.10 18.56 -18.94
N ALA A 144 -5.59 17.33 -18.87
CA ALA A 144 -5.22 16.23 -19.77
C ALA A 144 -5.47 16.55 -21.26
N ASP A 145 -6.45 17.41 -21.56
CA ASP A 145 -6.78 17.82 -22.93
C ASP A 145 -6.13 19.16 -23.36
N ARG A 146 -5.41 19.86 -22.46
CA ARG A 146 -4.80 21.16 -22.76
C ARG A 146 -3.44 21.02 -23.44
N GLY A 147 -3.45 20.96 -24.78
CA GLY A 147 -2.41 21.45 -25.71
C GLY A 147 -0.96 20.94 -25.62
N ALA A 148 -0.61 20.11 -24.64
CA ALA A 148 0.74 19.60 -24.44
C ALA A 148 0.84 18.13 -24.84
N ASN A 149 2.03 17.72 -25.29
CA ASN A 149 2.30 16.32 -25.64
C ASN A 149 2.12 15.43 -24.39
N PRO A 150 1.11 14.54 -24.36
CA PRO A 150 0.75 13.79 -23.15
C PRO A 150 1.88 12.87 -22.71
N VAL A 151 2.73 12.39 -23.62
CA VAL A 151 3.88 11.54 -23.29
C VAL A 151 4.93 12.31 -22.48
N VAL A 152 5.11 13.62 -22.73
CA VAL A 152 6.01 14.45 -21.91
C VAL A 152 5.46 14.60 -20.50
N TRP A 153 4.16 14.80 -20.35
CA TRP A 153 3.52 14.85 -19.02
C TRP A 153 3.67 13.54 -18.27
N ILE A 154 3.45 12.41 -18.93
CA ILE A 154 3.66 11.08 -18.35
C ILE A 154 5.11 10.94 -17.87
N ALA A 155 6.07 11.30 -18.71
CA ALA A 155 7.48 11.20 -18.36
C ALA A 155 7.88 12.11 -17.17
N VAL A 156 7.35 13.33 -17.10
CA VAL A 156 7.56 14.24 -15.97
C VAL A 156 6.90 13.72 -14.71
N VAL A 157 5.65 13.23 -14.80
CA VAL A 157 4.93 12.64 -13.66
C VAL A 157 5.67 11.42 -13.11
N GLU A 158 6.19 10.54 -13.96
CA GLU A 158 7.03 9.40 -13.55
C GLU A 158 8.28 9.83 -12.78
N LEU A 159 9.01 10.84 -13.27
CA LEU A 159 10.17 11.41 -12.56
C LEU A 159 9.76 11.99 -11.19
N LEU A 160 8.64 12.71 -11.13
CA LEU A 160 8.14 13.31 -9.90
C LEU A 160 7.61 12.25 -8.92
N ILE A 161 7.05 11.13 -9.38
CA ILE A 161 6.67 10.00 -8.52
C ILE A 161 7.91 9.44 -7.85
N GLY A 162 8.95 9.10 -8.62
CA GLY A 162 10.19 8.56 -8.07
C GLY A 162 10.85 9.53 -7.07
N LEU A 163 10.89 10.82 -7.41
CA LEU A 163 11.46 11.83 -6.52
C LEU A 163 10.63 12.04 -5.25
N SER A 164 9.31 12.18 -5.36
CA SER A 164 8.44 12.41 -4.20
C SER A 164 8.37 11.21 -3.27
N ALA A 165 8.35 9.98 -3.81
CA ALA A 165 8.35 8.74 -3.03
C ALA A 165 9.64 8.57 -2.22
N VAL A 166 10.81 8.86 -2.80
CA VAL A 166 12.07 8.78 -2.05
C VAL A 166 12.23 9.94 -1.06
N MET A 167 11.78 11.15 -1.40
CA MET A 167 11.88 12.32 -0.53
C MET A 167 11.07 12.19 0.75
N VAL A 168 9.97 11.44 0.73
CA VAL A 168 9.17 11.20 1.92
C VAL A 168 9.67 10.01 2.77
N THR A 169 10.58 9.20 2.24
CA THR A 169 11.16 8.04 2.96
C THR A 169 11.74 8.38 4.34
N PRO A 170 12.49 9.49 4.53
CA PRO A 170 12.97 9.89 5.85
C PRO A 170 11.86 10.22 6.85
N ALA A 171 10.74 10.78 6.39
CA ALA A 171 9.63 11.15 7.27
C ALA A 171 9.04 9.92 7.98
N TYR A 172 8.99 8.75 7.31
CA TYR A 172 8.56 7.50 7.93
C TYR A 172 9.42 7.09 9.14
N GLY A 173 10.73 7.37 9.11
CA GLY A 173 11.62 7.08 10.23
C GLY A 173 11.37 7.96 11.46
N LEU A 174 10.73 9.12 11.27
CA LEU A 174 10.37 10.05 12.35
C LEU A 174 8.99 9.75 12.95
N LEU A 175 8.15 8.97 12.27
CA LEU A 175 6.78 8.69 12.70
C LEU A 175 6.68 8.10 14.11
N PRO A 176 7.52 7.14 14.54
CA PRO A 176 7.43 6.62 15.91
C PRO A 176 7.56 7.70 16.98
N TYR A 177 8.40 8.70 16.74
CA TYR A 177 8.62 9.79 17.69
C TYR A 177 7.41 10.75 17.74
N VAL A 178 6.84 11.06 16.57
CA VAL A 178 5.62 11.89 16.49
C VAL A 178 4.44 11.19 17.14
N VAL A 179 4.22 9.92 16.81
CA VAL A 179 3.07 9.14 17.29
C VAL A 179 3.16 8.89 18.80
N SER A 180 4.35 8.57 19.31
CA SER A 180 4.53 8.40 20.77
C SER A 180 4.32 9.70 21.53
N GLY A 181 4.74 10.85 20.97
CA GLY A 181 4.43 12.17 21.53
C GLY A 181 2.93 12.41 21.66
N LEU A 182 2.18 12.21 20.57
CA LEU A 182 0.72 12.37 20.54
C LEU A 182 0.02 11.40 21.49
N ALA A 183 0.42 10.13 21.50
CA ALA A 183 -0.17 9.11 22.37
C ALA A 183 0.04 9.42 23.86
N ARG A 184 1.19 9.99 24.23
CA ARG A 184 1.48 10.40 25.61
C ARG A 184 0.71 11.64 26.03
N GLU A 185 0.57 12.62 25.14
CA GLU A 185 -0.13 13.87 25.43
C GLU A 185 -1.63 13.66 25.59
N TRP A 186 -2.24 12.85 24.73
CA TRP A 186 -3.68 12.62 24.72
C TRP A 186 -4.13 11.49 25.64
N GLY A 187 -3.22 10.59 26.01
CA GLY A 187 -3.50 9.46 26.88
C GLY A 187 -4.37 8.37 26.22
N ALA A 188 -4.58 7.28 26.96
CA ALA A 188 -5.26 6.08 26.46
C ALA A 188 -6.76 6.28 26.14
N SER A 189 -7.41 7.31 26.71
CA SER A 189 -8.83 7.60 26.49
C SER A 189 -9.13 8.27 25.14
N ALA A 190 -8.10 8.72 24.41
CA ALA A 190 -8.24 9.47 23.17
C ALA A 190 -7.97 8.64 21.90
N TYR A 191 -8.35 7.35 21.90
CA TYR A 191 -8.08 6.45 20.77
C TYR A 191 -8.62 6.98 19.43
N GLU A 192 -9.83 7.54 19.41
CA GLU A 192 -10.43 8.11 18.19
C GLU A 192 -9.62 9.28 17.65
N MET A 193 -9.06 10.13 18.53
CA MET A 193 -8.24 11.26 18.13
C MET A 193 -6.88 10.80 17.61
N LEU A 194 -6.28 9.77 18.23
CA LEU A 194 -5.06 9.14 17.74
C LEU A 194 -5.27 8.48 16.37
N LEU A 195 -6.43 7.88 16.14
CA LEU A 195 -6.80 7.30 14.86
C LEU A 195 -7.05 8.37 13.78
N ALA A 196 -7.71 9.48 14.13
CA ALA A 196 -7.88 10.61 13.22
C ALA A 196 -6.53 11.24 12.83
N ALA A 197 -5.64 11.42 13.81
CA ALA A 197 -4.27 11.88 13.58
C ALA A 197 -3.49 10.90 12.71
N THR A 198 -3.64 9.61 12.95
CA THR A 198 -3.07 8.53 12.13
C THR A 198 -3.50 8.66 10.66
N PHE A 199 -4.79 8.88 10.41
CA PHE A 199 -5.29 9.07 9.07
C PHE A 199 -4.74 10.35 8.42
N ALA A 200 -4.70 11.45 9.17
CA ALA A 200 -4.14 12.71 8.68
C ALA A 200 -2.65 12.60 8.33
N ILE A 201 -1.86 11.92 9.18
CA ILE A 201 -0.45 11.62 8.94
C ILE A 201 -0.29 10.75 7.69
N ALA A 202 -1.08 9.67 7.57
CA ALA A 202 -1.03 8.80 6.39
C ALA A 202 -1.33 9.58 5.10
N ILE A 203 -2.33 10.47 5.12
CA ILE A 203 -2.60 11.38 4.00
C ILE A 203 -1.39 12.29 3.75
N ALA A 204 -0.92 13.02 4.77
CA ALA A 204 0.15 14.01 4.60
C ALA A 204 1.42 13.41 3.98
N VAL A 205 1.78 12.20 4.40
CA VAL A 205 3.00 11.50 3.96
C VAL A 205 2.81 10.84 2.59
N THR A 206 1.61 10.38 2.23
CA THR A 206 1.40 9.64 0.96
C THR A 206 0.78 10.48 -0.16
N LEU A 207 0.21 11.66 0.15
CA LEU A 207 -0.64 12.42 -0.78
C LEU A 207 0.09 12.82 -2.06
N VAL A 208 1.29 13.37 -1.97
CA VAL A 208 2.02 13.86 -3.15
C VAL A 208 2.30 12.75 -4.16
N PRO A 209 2.96 11.63 -3.80
CA PRO A 209 3.23 10.57 -4.76
C PRO A 209 1.95 9.89 -5.26
N THR A 210 0.93 9.69 -4.40
CA THR A 210 -0.32 9.04 -4.81
C THR A 210 -1.16 9.92 -5.74
N LEU A 211 -1.16 11.25 -5.55
CA LEU A 211 -1.80 12.20 -6.47
C LEU A 211 -1.15 12.13 -7.86
N LEU A 212 0.18 12.06 -7.92
CA LEU A 212 0.90 11.89 -9.18
C LEU A 212 0.60 10.55 -9.85
N MET A 213 0.57 9.45 -9.08
CA MET A 213 0.17 8.12 -9.58
C MET A 213 -1.25 8.12 -10.14
N GLY A 214 -2.19 8.78 -9.46
CA GLY A 214 -3.58 8.93 -9.90
C GLY A 214 -3.72 9.64 -11.25
N ALA A 215 -2.79 10.56 -11.55
CA ALA A 215 -2.78 11.30 -12.80
C ALA A 215 -2.34 10.47 -14.02
N LEU A 216 -1.63 9.35 -13.82
CA LEU A 216 -1.06 8.58 -14.93
C LEU A 216 -2.10 7.89 -15.80
N PHE A 217 -3.12 7.27 -15.19
CA PHE A 217 -4.12 6.50 -15.95
C PHE A 217 -4.87 7.36 -16.99
N PRO A 218 -5.38 8.56 -16.64
CA PRO A 218 -5.99 9.46 -17.63
C PRO A 218 -5.01 9.94 -18.70
N LEU A 219 -3.76 10.25 -18.33
CA LEU A 219 -2.73 10.71 -19.27
C LEU A 219 -2.34 9.62 -20.28
N VAL A 220 -2.12 8.39 -19.81
CA VAL A 220 -1.78 7.23 -20.65
C VAL A 220 -2.94 6.91 -21.58
N THR A 221 -4.17 6.89 -21.06
CA THR A 221 -5.36 6.65 -21.89
C THR A 221 -5.47 7.71 -22.99
N ARG A 222 -5.29 9.00 -22.64
CA ARG A 222 -5.31 10.11 -23.61
C ARG A 222 -4.21 10.02 -24.66
N ALA A 223 -3.02 9.53 -24.28
CA ALA A 223 -1.90 9.32 -25.19
C ALA A 223 -2.13 8.14 -26.14
N LEU A 224 -2.82 7.09 -25.68
CA LEU A 224 -3.12 5.90 -26.48
C LEU A 224 -4.37 6.05 -27.36
N SER A 225 -5.31 6.93 -27.00
CA SER A 225 -6.53 7.21 -27.76
C SER A 225 -6.29 8.24 -28.85
N THR A 226 -6.71 7.93 -30.07
CA THR A 226 -6.65 8.84 -31.23
C THR A 226 -8.01 9.48 -31.57
N SER A 227 -9.10 8.89 -31.09
CA SER A 227 -10.49 9.28 -31.36
C SER A 227 -11.42 8.84 -30.20
N ARG A 228 -12.71 9.18 -30.27
CA ARG A 228 -13.69 8.62 -29.32
C ARG A 228 -13.95 7.11 -29.53
N ASP A 229 -13.86 6.63 -30.77
CA ASP A 229 -14.22 5.25 -31.12
C ASP A 229 -13.19 4.23 -30.60
N ASP A 230 -11.92 4.62 -30.52
CA ASP A 230 -10.84 3.78 -29.96
C ASP A 230 -10.59 4.02 -28.46
N ALA A 231 -11.28 4.98 -27.83
CA ALA A 231 -11.10 5.31 -26.42
C ALA A 231 -11.31 4.08 -25.52
N GLY A 232 -12.34 3.27 -25.76
CA GLY A 232 -12.58 2.03 -25.02
C GLY A 232 -11.44 1.01 -25.17
N SER A 233 -10.91 0.85 -26.38
CA SER A 233 -9.76 -0.04 -26.64
C SER A 233 -8.49 0.46 -25.95
N ALA A 234 -8.25 1.77 -25.99
CA ALA A 234 -7.12 2.41 -25.33
C ALA A 234 -7.20 2.25 -23.80
N THR A 235 -8.36 2.53 -23.20
CA THR A 235 -8.63 2.33 -21.78
C THR A 235 -8.43 0.87 -21.38
N GLY A 236 -8.96 -0.09 -22.14
CA GLY A 236 -8.81 -1.52 -21.85
C GLY A 236 -7.35 -1.99 -21.91
N LYS A 237 -6.58 -1.55 -22.92
CA LYS A 237 -5.15 -1.85 -23.03
C LYS A 237 -4.34 -1.24 -21.89
N ALA A 238 -4.59 0.03 -21.56
CA ALA A 238 -3.95 0.72 -20.45
C ALA A 238 -4.26 0.01 -19.12
N TYR A 239 -5.53 -0.31 -18.87
CA TYR A 239 -5.96 -1.02 -17.67
C TYR A 239 -5.28 -2.39 -17.58
N GLY A 240 -5.33 -3.22 -18.63
CA GLY A 240 -4.73 -4.55 -18.64
C GLY A 240 -3.22 -4.55 -18.38
N ILE A 241 -2.46 -3.65 -19.03
CA ILE A 241 -0.99 -3.60 -18.84
C ILE A 241 -0.61 -3.10 -17.45
N ASN A 242 -1.35 -2.10 -16.92
CA ASN A 242 -1.16 -1.63 -15.56
C ASN A 242 -1.51 -2.73 -14.56
N THR A 243 -2.62 -3.45 -14.76
CA THR A 243 -3.03 -4.56 -13.92
C THR A 243 -1.94 -5.64 -13.86
N LEU A 244 -1.34 -6.02 -15.00
CA LEU A 244 -0.23 -6.97 -15.02
C LEU A 244 0.97 -6.49 -14.18
N GLY A 245 1.31 -5.20 -14.32
CA GLY A 245 2.32 -4.53 -13.49
C GLY A 245 1.98 -4.60 -12.01
N THR A 246 0.76 -4.22 -11.63
CA THR A 246 0.30 -4.24 -10.23
C THR A 246 0.29 -5.65 -9.63
N ILE A 247 -0.16 -6.67 -10.35
CA ILE A 247 -0.15 -8.07 -9.87
C ILE A 247 1.29 -8.52 -9.62
N THR A 248 2.18 -8.27 -10.57
CA THR A 248 3.60 -8.62 -10.45
C THR A 248 4.27 -7.87 -9.29
N GLY A 249 3.94 -6.59 -9.13
CA GLY A 249 4.42 -5.73 -8.05
C GLY A 249 3.94 -6.19 -6.69
N ALA A 250 2.65 -6.51 -6.56
CA ALA A 250 2.08 -6.99 -5.30
C ALA A 250 2.69 -8.33 -4.88
N PHE A 251 2.85 -9.26 -5.83
CA PHE A 251 3.47 -10.55 -5.57
C PHE A 251 4.94 -10.41 -5.17
N LEU A 252 5.75 -9.70 -5.97
CA LEU A 252 7.16 -9.56 -5.67
C LEU A 252 7.39 -8.76 -4.39
N ALA A 253 6.66 -7.67 -4.17
CA ALA A 253 6.77 -6.87 -2.94
C ALA A 253 6.47 -7.69 -1.68
N GLY A 254 5.32 -8.37 -1.63
CA GLY A 254 4.87 -9.09 -0.45
C GLY A 254 5.63 -10.38 -0.16
N PHE A 255 6.14 -11.07 -1.19
CA PHE A 255 6.73 -12.40 -1.01
C PHE A 255 8.25 -12.44 -1.21
N VAL A 256 8.83 -11.54 -2.00
CA VAL A 256 10.25 -11.60 -2.41
C VAL A 256 11.05 -10.41 -1.89
N LEU A 257 10.63 -9.19 -2.21
CA LEU A 257 11.40 -7.98 -1.92
C LEU A 257 11.48 -7.70 -0.41
N ILE A 258 10.38 -7.89 0.32
CA ILE A 258 10.34 -7.65 1.77
C ILE A 258 11.26 -8.60 2.55
N ARG A 259 11.41 -9.85 2.08
CA ARG A 259 12.26 -10.88 2.72
C ARG A 259 13.73 -10.79 2.32
N SER A 260 14.05 -9.98 1.32
CA SER A 260 15.43 -9.85 0.88
C SER A 260 16.22 -9.06 1.92
N ASP A 261 17.30 -9.65 2.43
CA ASP A 261 18.22 -8.98 3.37
C ASP A 261 18.84 -7.70 2.78
N VAL A 262 18.91 -7.60 1.46
CA VAL A 262 19.46 -6.44 0.74
C VAL A 262 18.38 -5.39 0.46
N LEU A 263 17.19 -5.81 0.03
CA LEU A 263 16.15 -4.85 -0.35
C LEU A 263 15.29 -4.41 0.85
N GLY A 264 14.78 -5.37 1.63
CA GLY A 264 13.88 -5.11 2.75
C GLY A 264 12.75 -4.14 2.39
N VAL A 265 12.20 -3.44 3.40
CA VAL A 265 11.12 -2.46 3.16
C VAL A 265 11.65 -1.19 2.49
N ARG A 266 12.70 -0.61 3.07
CA ARG A 266 13.24 0.69 2.66
C ARG A 266 13.86 0.68 1.27
N ASN A 267 14.77 -0.25 0.97
CA ASN A 267 15.46 -0.23 -0.32
C ASN A 267 14.54 -0.70 -1.45
N SER A 268 13.46 -1.43 -1.15
CA SER A 268 12.36 -1.67 -2.10
C SER A 268 11.66 -0.38 -2.53
N ILE A 269 11.42 0.57 -1.61
CA ILE A 269 10.88 1.90 -1.96
C ILE A 269 11.87 2.65 -2.85
N VAL A 270 13.17 2.61 -2.52
CA VAL A 270 14.22 3.26 -3.33
C VAL A 270 14.32 2.63 -4.72
N LEU A 271 14.24 1.30 -4.83
CA LEU A 271 14.23 0.57 -6.09
C LEU A 271 13.03 0.96 -6.95
N ALA A 272 11.82 0.95 -6.39
CA ALA A 272 10.61 1.40 -7.09
C ALA A 272 10.75 2.86 -7.55
N SER A 273 11.33 3.72 -6.71
CA SER A 273 11.60 5.14 -7.02
C SER A 273 12.56 5.30 -8.19
N ALA A 274 13.62 4.50 -8.21
CA ALA A 274 14.58 4.48 -9.30
C ALA A 274 13.94 3.98 -10.59
N LEU A 275 13.07 2.96 -10.53
CA LEU A 275 12.35 2.44 -11.69
C LEU A 275 11.41 3.50 -12.30
N ASN A 276 10.65 4.25 -11.49
CA ASN A 276 9.83 5.36 -11.98
C ASN A 276 10.71 6.45 -12.63
N ALA A 277 11.80 6.85 -11.98
CA ALA A 277 12.69 7.87 -12.52
C ALA A 277 13.34 7.45 -13.84
N LEU A 278 13.80 6.19 -13.94
CA LEU A 278 14.34 5.61 -15.17
C LEU A 278 13.28 5.50 -16.28
N ALA A 279 12.04 5.13 -15.93
CA ALA A 279 10.94 5.06 -16.87
C ALA A 279 10.62 6.43 -17.48
N GLY A 280 10.51 7.47 -16.65
CA GLY A 280 10.33 8.85 -17.09
C GLY A 280 11.50 9.37 -17.95
N PHE A 281 12.74 9.12 -17.51
CA PHE A 281 13.93 9.46 -18.29
C PHE A 281 13.95 8.75 -19.65
N GLY A 282 13.62 7.46 -19.68
CA GLY A 282 13.57 6.64 -20.88
C GLY A 282 12.58 7.16 -21.92
N LEU A 283 11.40 7.62 -21.49
CA LEU A 283 10.43 8.27 -22.38
C LEU A 283 10.96 9.59 -22.94
N LEU A 284 11.56 10.46 -22.11
CA LEU A 284 12.15 11.72 -22.59
C LEU A 284 13.30 11.47 -23.57
N TYR A 285 14.10 10.44 -23.32
CA TYR A 285 15.19 10.02 -24.20
C TYR A 285 14.66 9.50 -25.54
N ALA A 286 13.62 8.67 -25.54
CA ALA A 286 12.99 8.18 -26.77
C ALA A 286 12.37 9.31 -27.60
N MET A 287 11.98 10.42 -26.96
CA MET A 287 11.43 11.62 -27.60
C MET A 287 12.47 12.72 -27.87
N ARG A 288 13.76 12.44 -27.69
CA ARG A 288 14.80 13.47 -27.79
C ARG A 288 14.85 14.06 -29.19
N THR A 289 14.83 15.39 -29.27
CA THR A 289 15.25 16.12 -30.46
C THR A 289 16.57 16.84 -30.16
N PRO A 290 17.47 17.01 -31.14
CA PRO A 290 18.79 17.61 -30.92
C PRO A 290 18.73 18.95 -30.18
N LYS A 291 17.71 19.76 -30.47
CA LYS A 291 17.50 21.10 -29.87
C LYS A 291 16.86 21.07 -28.46
N ALA A 292 16.07 20.05 -28.11
CA ALA A 292 15.37 19.98 -26.83
C ALA A 292 15.97 18.98 -25.83
N ALA A 293 16.97 18.19 -26.27
CA ALA A 293 17.63 17.16 -25.48
C ALA A 293 18.23 17.74 -24.19
N MET A 294 19.01 18.81 -24.27
CA MET A 294 19.67 19.37 -23.08
C MET A 294 18.67 19.93 -22.05
N ARG A 295 17.61 20.62 -22.51
CA ARG A 295 16.59 21.22 -21.63
C ARG A 295 15.72 20.20 -20.90
N ARG A 296 15.57 18.97 -21.43
CA ARG A 296 14.70 17.93 -20.85
C ARG A 296 15.49 16.80 -20.17
N LEU A 297 16.60 16.37 -20.77
CA LEU A 297 17.37 15.22 -20.29
C LEU A 297 18.29 15.55 -19.13
N VAL A 298 18.84 16.77 -19.05
CA VAL A 298 19.69 17.18 -17.91
C VAL A 298 18.90 17.15 -16.60
N PRO A 299 17.77 17.87 -16.45
CA PRO A 299 17.00 17.81 -15.20
C PRO A 299 16.48 16.39 -14.90
N ALA A 300 16.08 15.63 -15.92
CA ALA A 300 15.67 14.24 -15.73
C ALA A 300 16.81 13.34 -15.26
N GLY A 301 18.02 13.50 -15.80
CA GLY A 301 19.22 12.78 -15.38
C GLY A 301 19.62 13.13 -13.95
N VAL A 302 19.48 14.40 -13.55
CA VAL A 302 19.67 14.83 -12.16
C VAL A 302 18.69 14.10 -11.23
N VAL A 303 17.41 14.01 -11.58
CA VAL A 303 16.43 13.27 -10.78
C VAL A 303 16.81 11.79 -10.67
N VAL A 304 17.19 11.14 -11.78
CA VAL A 304 17.63 9.72 -11.78
C VAL A 304 18.82 9.50 -10.85
N LEU A 305 19.78 10.43 -10.79
CA LEU A 305 20.93 10.34 -9.90
C LEU A 305 20.58 10.66 -8.44
N LEU A 306 19.70 11.65 -8.22
CA LEU A 306 19.30 12.06 -6.87
C LEU A 306 18.51 10.97 -6.14
N VAL A 307 17.68 10.20 -6.84
CA VAL A 307 16.87 9.15 -6.21
C VAL A 307 17.69 8.14 -5.38
N PRO A 308 18.70 7.45 -5.94
CA PRO A 308 19.53 6.55 -5.15
C PRO A 308 20.41 7.30 -4.13
N ILE A 309 20.87 8.53 -4.42
CA ILE A 309 21.66 9.32 -3.47
C ILE A 309 20.84 9.65 -2.22
N ILE A 310 19.62 10.15 -2.38
CA ILE A 310 18.69 10.43 -1.28
C ILE A 310 18.32 9.12 -0.59
N GLY A 311 17.97 8.10 -1.38
CA GLY A 311 17.58 6.79 -0.91
C GLY A 311 18.68 6.01 -0.19
N LEU A 312 19.97 6.31 -0.37
CA LEU A 312 21.07 5.68 0.34
C LEU A 312 21.66 6.57 1.43
N GLY A 313 21.66 7.89 1.22
CA GLY A 313 22.27 8.87 2.11
C GLY A 313 21.36 9.45 3.19
N VAL A 314 20.04 9.47 2.98
CA VAL A 314 19.08 10.12 3.90
C VAL A 314 18.08 9.10 4.42
N GLY A 315 17.77 9.16 5.73
CA GLY A 315 16.71 8.35 6.32
C GLY A 315 17.07 6.87 6.52
N ARG A 316 18.24 6.57 7.10
CA ARG A 316 18.47 5.26 7.71
C ARG A 316 17.45 5.09 8.83
N TRP A 317 16.52 4.16 8.64
CA TRP A 317 15.56 3.84 9.68
C TRP A 317 16.24 3.06 10.78
N ASN A 318 15.91 3.36 12.03
CA ASN A 318 16.21 2.48 13.14
C ASN A 318 15.05 1.46 13.22
N PRO A 319 15.25 0.18 12.84
CA PRO A 319 14.16 -0.81 12.82
C PRO A 319 13.55 -1.02 14.20
N LEU A 320 14.34 -0.85 15.27
CA LEU A 320 13.89 -0.95 16.66
C LEU A 320 13.01 0.24 17.04
N ALA A 321 13.33 1.45 16.58
CA ALA A 321 12.48 2.62 16.81
C ALA A 321 11.13 2.47 16.09
N LEU A 322 11.13 1.97 14.84
CA LEU A 322 9.90 1.66 14.10
C LEU A 322 9.05 0.61 14.81
N SER A 323 9.69 -0.35 15.47
CA SER A 323 9.04 -1.48 16.13
C SER A 323 8.84 -1.28 17.64
N SER A 324 9.03 -0.05 18.13
CA SER A 324 8.99 0.28 19.57
C SER A 324 7.59 0.21 20.20
N GLY A 325 6.54 0.15 19.38
CA GLY A 325 5.16 0.23 19.84
C GLY A 325 4.73 1.65 20.22
N ALA A 326 5.21 2.64 19.46
CA ALA A 326 4.97 4.08 19.70
C ALA A 326 3.49 4.45 19.93
N PHE A 327 2.58 3.83 19.18
CA PHE A 327 1.13 4.03 19.33
C PHE A 327 0.56 3.59 20.68
N GLN A 328 1.32 2.80 21.46
CA GLN A 328 0.97 2.42 22.84
C GLN A 328 1.56 3.40 23.87
N GLY A 329 2.10 4.54 23.44
CA GLY A 329 2.74 5.53 24.29
C GLY A 329 4.17 5.19 24.71
N LYS A 330 4.75 4.10 24.18
CA LYS A 330 6.16 3.75 24.41
C LYS A 330 7.06 4.71 23.65
N THR A 331 8.10 5.23 24.30
CA THR A 331 9.07 6.08 23.63
C THR A 331 10.08 5.23 22.86
N PRO A 332 10.37 5.54 21.59
CA PRO A 332 11.33 4.78 20.80
C PRO A 332 12.70 4.68 21.47
N GLU A 333 13.16 5.75 22.14
CA GLU A 333 14.44 5.80 22.86
C GLU A 333 14.46 4.83 24.04
N SER A 334 13.39 4.77 24.83
CA SER A 334 13.31 3.83 25.96
C SER A 334 13.40 2.39 25.45
N PHE A 335 12.72 2.08 24.34
CA PHE A 335 12.79 0.74 23.76
C PHE A 335 14.19 0.43 23.20
N THR A 336 14.86 1.38 22.54
CA THR A 336 16.19 1.12 21.97
C THR A 336 17.29 1.03 23.02
N ASP A 337 17.20 1.82 24.09
CA ASP A 337 18.28 1.96 25.07
C ASP A 337 18.18 0.91 26.18
N ASN A 338 16.96 0.50 26.52
CA ASN A 338 16.68 -0.44 27.59
C ASN A 338 16.49 -1.87 27.11
N MET A 339 16.51 -2.16 25.81
CA MET A 339 16.34 -3.52 25.31
C MET A 339 17.65 -4.09 24.75
N ASP A 340 17.96 -5.31 25.16
CA ASP A 340 18.97 -6.15 24.55
C ASP A 340 18.32 -7.09 23.54
N ILE A 341 18.47 -6.76 22.26
CA ILE A 341 17.80 -7.44 21.15
C ILE A 341 18.45 -8.80 20.91
N LYS A 342 17.64 -9.87 20.99
CA LYS A 342 18.07 -11.25 20.79
C LYS A 342 17.78 -11.73 19.37
N TYR A 343 16.67 -11.29 18.79
CA TYR A 343 16.26 -11.67 17.45
C TYR A 343 15.44 -10.56 16.78
N VAL A 344 15.64 -10.40 15.47
CA VAL A 344 14.81 -9.58 14.59
C VAL A 344 14.54 -10.42 13.34
N GLY A 345 13.26 -10.64 13.04
CA GLY A 345 12.83 -11.41 11.87
C GLY A 345 11.71 -10.71 11.11
N GLU A 346 11.88 -10.56 9.80
CA GLU A 346 10.83 -10.05 8.91
C GLU A 346 10.17 -11.21 8.16
N GLY A 347 8.95 -11.55 8.57
CA GLY A 347 8.09 -12.50 7.88
C GLY A 347 7.20 -11.84 6.82
N VAL A 348 6.57 -12.66 5.98
CA VAL A 348 5.64 -12.22 4.91
C VAL A 348 4.55 -11.30 5.43
N ASP A 349 3.98 -11.68 6.57
CA ASP A 349 2.79 -11.02 7.11
C ASP A 349 3.08 -10.24 8.39
N LEU A 350 4.17 -10.57 9.10
CA LEU A 350 4.47 -9.97 10.39
C LEU A 350 5.96 -9.80 10.66
N SER A 351 6.30 -8.78 11.46
CA SER A 351 7.64 -8.50 11.95
C SER A 351 7.76 -8.97 13.39
N VAL A 352 8.81 -9.71 13.72
CA VAL A 352 9.07 -10.29 15.04
C VAL A 352 10.33 -9.71 15.64
N ILE A 353 10.25 -9.26 16.89
CA ILE A 353 11.43 -8.93 17.69
C ILE A 353 11.37 -9.69 18.99
N VAL A 354 12.46 -10.37 19.34
CA VAL A 354 12.68 -10.92 20.67
C VAL A 354 13.74 -10.07 21.35
N ALA A 355 13.42 -9.56 22.52
CA ALA A 355 14.31 -8.71 23.29
C ALA A 355 14.26 -9.07 24.77
N ARG A 356 15.36 -8.78 25.47
CA ARG A 356 15.46 -8.84 26.92
C ARG A 356 15.56 -7.42 27.46
N GLU A 357 14.80 -7.11 28.50
CA GLU A 357 14.91 -5.84 29.21
C GLU A 357 16.28 -5.74 29.91
N ARG A 358 16.98 -4.61 29.82
CA ARG A 358 18.25 -4.39 30.50
C ARG A 358 17.99 -4.08 31.96
N GLY A 359 18.62 -4.83 32.86
CA GLY A 359 18.44 -4.67 34.31
C GLY A 359 17.26 -5.46 34.89
N ALA A 360 16.48 -6.15 34.06
CA ALA A 360 15.49 -7.15 34.47
C ALA A 360 15.70 -8.45 33.66
N GLU A 361 15.33 -9.60 34.19
CA GLU A 361 15.41 -10.87 33.43
C GLU A 361 14.21 -11.06 32.48
N ASN A 362 13.43 -10.00 32.22
CA ASN A 362 12.23 -10.09 31.40
C ASN A 362 12.55 -10.25 29.92
N LEU A 363 12.02 -11.29 29.29
CA LEU A 363 12.01 -11.47 27.84
C LEU A 363 10.66 -11.05 27.29
N LEU A 364 10.67 -10.44 26.12
CA LEU A 364 9.48 -10.06 25.38
C LEU A 364 9.61 -10.44 23.91
N LEU A 365 8.49 -10.91 23.36
CA LEU A 365 8.28 -11.18 21.95
C LEU A 365 7.25 -10.17 21.44
N THR A 366 7.66 -9.35 20.49
CA THR A 366 6.76 -8.42 19.82
C THR A 366 6.42 -8.91 18.41
N VAL A 367 5.15 -8.75 18.04
CA VAL A 367 4.68 -8.96 16.68
C VAL A 367 4.08 -7.64 16.18
N ASN A 368 4.60 -7.12 15.05
CA ASN A 368 4.18 -5.83 14.48
C ASN A 368 4.16 -4.69 15.51
N ALA A 369 5.25 -4.57 16.28
CA ALA A 369 5.45 -3.56 17.33
C ALA A 369 4.52 -3.67 18.55
N THR A 370 3.72 -4.73 18.68
CA THR A 370 2.92 -5.04 19.87
C THR A 370 3.58 -6.14 20.68
N VAL A 371 3.58 -6.06 22.01
CA VAL A 371 4.01 -7.19 22.86
C VAL A 371 2.92 -8.25 22.81
N ASN A 372 3.26 -9.44 22.32
CA ASN A 372 2.34 -10.56 22.21
C ASN A 372 2.63 -11.63 23.26
N ALA A 373 3.87 -11.69 23.77
CA ALA A 373 4.23 -12.55 24.86
C ALA A 373 5.40 -11.93 25.65
N SER A 374 5.42 -12.13 26.97
CA SER A 374 6.58 -11.81 27.79
C SER A 374 6.67 -12.71 29.01
N THR A 375 7.82 -12.68 29.71
CA THR A 375 8.01 -13.38 30.98
C THR A 375 7.55 -12.55 32.19
N THR A 376 6.86 -11.43 31.97
CA THR A 376 6.25 -10.65 33.06
C THR A 376 5.09 -11.43 33.68
N TYR A 377 4.82 -11.19 34.97
CA TYR A 377 3.77 -11.92 35.69
C TYR A 377 2.38 -11.82 35.01
N HIS A 378 2.00 -10.62 34.55
CA HIS A 378 0.71 -10.40 33.90
C HIS A 378 0.57 -11.16 32.58
N ASP A 379 1.57 -11.12 31.70
CA ASP A 379 1.52 -11.83 30.42
C ASP A 379 1.62 -13.34 30.63
N MET A 380 2.49 -13.79 31.54
CA MET A 380 2.63 -15.22 31.87
C MET A 380 1.32 -15.80 32.39
N SER A 381 0.66 -15.12 33.34
CA SER A 381 -0.63 -15.60 33.86
C SER A 381 -1.68 -15.73 32.76
N THR A 382 -1.73 -14.77 31.82
CA THR A 382 -2.64 -14.82 30.67
C THR A 382 -2.33 -16.00 29.75
N ASN A 383 -1.07 -16.20 29.35
CA ASN A 383 -0.65 -17.28 28.45
C ASN A 383 -0.86 -18.67 29.07
N ILE A 384 -0.61 -18.82 30.38
CA ILE A 384 -0.88 -20.05 31.13
C ILE A 384 -2.39 -20.33 31.13
N LEU A 385 -3.20 -19.34 31.52
CA LEU A 385 -4.66 -19.50 31.64
C LEU A 385 -5.35 -19.75 30.29
N MET A 386 -4.80 -19.25 29.17
CA MET A 386 -5.27 -19.57 27.82
C MET A 386 -5.29 -21.07 27.53
N SER A 387 -4.47 -21.86 28.22
CA SER A 387 -4.47 -23.32 28.11
C SER A 387 -5.31 -23.98 29.21
N HIS A 388 -5.07 -23.62 30.48
CA HIS A 388 -5.74 -24.29 31.60
C HIS A 388 -7.26 -24.09 31.60
N LEU A 389 -7.75 -22.89 31.30
CA LEU A 389 -9.18 -22.60 31.41
C LEU A 389 -10.00 -23.39 30.37
N PRO A 390 -9.66 -23.41 29.07
CA PRO A 390 -10.35 -24.27 28.11
C PRO A 390 -10.27 -25.75 28.46
N LEU A 391 -9.11 -26.25 28.89
CA LEU A 391 -8.92 -27.69 29.19
C LEU A 391 -9.70 -28.15 30.42
N LEU A 392 -9.82 -27.31 31.45
CA LEU A 392 -10.66 -27.59 32.62
C LEU A 392 -12.16 -27.62 32.30
N LEU A 393 -12.59 -26.87 31.28
CA LEU A 393 -13.99 -26.79 30.87
C LEU A 393 -14.32 -27.75 29.72
N ALA A 394 -13.31 -28.29 29.05
CA ALA A 394 -13.49 -29.14 27.88
C ALA A 394 -14.03 -30.52 28.29
N PRO A 395 -15.10 -31.02 27.65
CA PRO A 395 -15.62 -32.36 27.91
C PRO A 395 -14.66 -33.47 27.43
N ARG A 396 -13.72 -33.13 26.52
CA ARG A 396 -12.65 -34.02 26.05
C ARG A 396 -11.37 -33.20 25.87
N GLN A 397 -10.26 -33.73 26.38
CA GLN A 397 -8.96 -33.05 26.42
C GLN A 397 -7.86 -33.80 25.67
N GLU A 398 -8.16 -34.95 25.07
CA GLU A 398 -7.16 -35.85 24.44
C GLU A 398 -6.37 -35.18 23.31
N ASN A 399 -7.04 -34.33 22.52
CA ASN A 399 -6.46 -33.68 21.35
C ASN A 399 -6.68 -32.17 21.46
N VAL A 400 -5.58 -31.43 21.46
CA VAL A 400 -5.59 -29.96 21.62
C VAL A 400 -4.95 -29.33 20.39
N CYS A 401 -5.60 -28.32 19.82
CA CYS A 401 -5.03 -27.50 18.76
C CYS A 401 -4.76 -26.10 19.31
N ILE A 402 -3.51 -25.66 19.22
CA ILE A 402 -3.08 -24.31 19.61
C ILE A 402 -2.70 -23.55 18.35
N ILE A 403 -3.35 -22.41 18.12
CA ILE A 403 -3.10 -21.54 16.99
C ILE A 403 -2.23 -20.37 17.48
N GLY A 404 -1.04 -20.25 16.92
CA GLY A 404 0.01 -19.32 17.34
C GLY A 404 0.92 -19.92 18.41
N LEU A 405 2.21 -20.03 18.10
CA LEU A 405 3.21 -20.54 19.03
C LEU A 405 3.51 -19.50 20.13
N GLY A 406 3.65 -18.23 19.74
CA GLY A 406 4.07 -17.16 20.65
C GLY A 406 5.41 -17.50 21.32
N CYS A 407 5.48 -17.41 22.65
CA CYS A 407 6.64 -17.85 23.43
C CYS A 407 6.58 -19.33 23.86
N GLY A 408 5.62 -20.11 23.33
CA GLY A 408 5.45 -21.53 23.66
C GLY A 408 4.82 -21.80 25.03
N VAL A 409 4.49 -20.78 25.83
CA VAL A 409 3.93 -20.96 27.19
C VAL A 409 2.57 -21.65 27.17
N THR A 410 1.66 -21.24 26.28
CA THR A 410 0.34 -21.87 26.13
C THR A 410 0.48 -23.35 25.72
N LEU A 411 1.40 -23.64 24.80
CA LEU A 411 1.74 -24.99 24.34
C LEU A 411 2.30 -25.84 25.49
N GLY A 412 3.30 -25.32 26.20
CA GLY A 412 3.90 -25.99 27.35
C GLY A 412 2.90 -26.23 28.47
N SER A 413 1.98 -25.29 28.71
CA SER A 413 0.92 -25.43 29.71
C SER A 413 -0.08 -26.52 29.32
N ALA A 414 -0.44 -26.63 28.04
CA ALA A 414 -1.32 -27.70 27.56
C ALA A 414 -0.69 -29.09 27.71
N ALA A 415 0.61 -29.21 27.39
CA ALA A 415 1.35 -30.46 27.48
C ALA A 415 1.49 -30.99 28.92
N GLN A 416 1.23 -30.17 29.94
CA GLN A 416 1.25 -30.59 31.35
C GLN A 416 -0.06 -31.20 31.84
N HIS A 417 -1.16 -31.12 31.07
CA HIS A 417 -2.44 -31.69 31.49
C HIS A 417 -2.44 -33.22 31.30
N PRO A 418 -2.75 -34.02 32.35
CA PRO A 418 -2.67 -35.48 32.28
C PRO A 418 -3.57 -36.14 31.23
N GLY A 419 -4.68 -35.49 30.85
CA GLY A 419 -5.59 -36.04 29.84
C GLY A 419 -5.28 -35.63 28.42
N VAL A 420 -4.26 -34.80 28.19
CA VAL A 420 -3.81 -34.41 26.85
C VAL A 420 -2.87 -35.48 26.31
N GLN A 421 -3.23 -36.08 25.18
CA GLN A 421 -2.41 -37.10 24.50
C GLN A 421 -1.67 -36.53 23.30
N ARG A 422 -2.25 -35.53 22.64
CA ARG A 422 -1.69 -34.89 21.45
C ARG A 422 -1.95 -33.39 21.48
N VAL A 423 -0.92 -32.61 21.18
CA VAL A 423 -1.04 -31.17 20.95
C VAL A 423 -0.52 -30.84 19.56
N ASP A 424 -1.39 -30.31 18.70
CA ASP A 424 -1.03 -29.75 17.40
C ASP A 424 -0.84 -28.24 17.56
N CYS A 425 0.36 -27.73 17.30
CA CYS A 425 0.66 -26.29 17.31
C CYS A 425 0.75 -25.78 15.87
N VAL A 426 -0.10 -24.81 15.52
CA VAL A 426 -0.14 -24.21 14.19
C VAL A 426 0.42 -22.80 14.27
N GLU A 427 1.62 -22.61 13.74
CA GLU A 427 2.27 -21.30 13.60
C GLU A 427 2.43 -20.97 12.11
N ILE A 428 1.96 -19.79 11.70
CA ILE A 428 1.99 -19.35 10.31
C ILE A 428 3.26 -18.58 9.97
N SER A 429 4.00 -18.12 10.99
CA SER A 429 5.21 -17.33 10.84
C SER A 429 6.45 -18.11 11.28
N ASP A 430 7.29 -18.45 10.30
CA ASP A 430 8.63 -19.00 10.54
C ASP A 430 9.50 -18.08 11.42
N ALA A 431 9.28 -16.76 11.38
CA ALA A 431 9.99 -15.80 12.22
C ALA A 431 9.65 -15.94 13.71
N VAL A 432 8.43 -16.38 14.05
CA VAL A 432 8.05 -16.67 15.45
C VAL A 432 8.69 -17.96 15.94
N ILE A 433 8.89 -18.94 15.06
CA ILE A 433 9.51 -20.23 15.42
C ILE A 433 11.02 -20.07 15.66
N ARG A 434 11.69 -19.23 14.85
CA ARG A 434 13.14 -19.01 14.92
C ARG A 434 13.58 -18.08 16.05
N GLY A 435 12.74 -17.11 16.41
CA GLY A 435 12.99 -16.15 17.47
C GLY A 435 12.72 -16.75 18.83
#